data_AF-A0A7J0G2B0-F1
#
_entry.id   AF-A0A7J0G2B0-F1
#
_cell.length_a   1.000
_cell.length_b   1.000
_cell.length_c   1.000
_cell.angle_alpha   90.00
_cell.angle_beta   90.00
_cell.angle_gamma   90.00
#
_symmetry.space_group_name_H-M   'P 1'
#
loop_
_entity.id
_entity.type
_entity.pdbx_description
1 polymer ?
#
loop_
_entity_poly.entity_id
_entity_poly.type
_entity_poly.pdbx_seq_one_letter_code
_entity_poly.pdbx_strand_id
1 'polypeptide(L)'
;MVVWSSIRSCTNTSNPSIMLGAGLVAKKACELGLEVKPWIKTSLAPGSGVVTKYLQRSGLQKYLNQQGFHIVGYGCTTCIGNSGELDESVASAISDNDIIADAVLSGNRNFECRVHPLTRANYLASPPLVVAYALAGMVDIDFDKEPIGTGKDGKTLRLIIFLQQGVSPKDSPAGKYLLERGVQPKDFKSYGSRRGNDEVMTRGTFSNICLVNKLLNGEIGPKTIHIPTGEKLHVFGAAMGVKAVIAKSFERIHRSNLVGMRIIPLCFKPSEDADTLGLMGHERYTIDLTSQVSEIRQGQDVAVTTDTGKSFTCIVF
;
A
#
# COMPACT_ATOMS: atom_id res chain seq x y z
N MET A 1 -2.84 -18.15 -4.59
CA MET A 1 -4.19 -18.08 -5.25
C MET A 1 -4.64 -16.62 -5.33
N VAL A 2 -5.02 -16.12 -6.50
CA VAL A 2 -5.57 -14.76 -6.62
C VAL A 2 -6.95 -14.70 -5.95
N VAL A 3 -7.09 -13.80 -4.97
CA VAL A 3 -8.38 -13.50 -4.30
C VAL A 3 -8.79 -12.05 -4.48
N TRP A 4 -7.85 -11.19 -4.89
CA TRP A 4 -8.09 -9.78 -5.11
C TRP A 4 -7.54 -9.33 -6.45
N SER A 5 -8.34 -8.62 -7.25
CA SER A 5 -7.86 -7.96 -8.47
C SER A 5 -8.40 -6.54 -8.58
N SER A 6 -7.53 -5.54 -8.77
CA SER A 6 -7.93 -4.14 -8.75
C SER A 6 -7.27 -3.28 -9.83
N ILE A 7 -8.09 -2.69 -10.71
CA ILE A 7 -7.66 -1.69 -11.69
C ILE A 7 -7.89 -0.30 -11.10
N ARG A 8 -6.80 0.41 -10.85
CA ARG A 8 -6.80 1.53 -9.89
C ARG A 8 -5.52 2.36 -9.90
N SER A 9 -5.42 3.32 -8.97
CA SER A 9 -4.31 4.26 -8.78
C SER A 9 -4.22 5.38 -9.82
N CYS A 10 -3.83 6.57 -9.37
CA CYS A 10 -3.49 7.71 -10.23
C CYS A 10 -2.30 7.42 -11.16
N THR A 11 -1.43 6.47 -10.78
CA THR A 11 -0.28 6.02 -11.59
C THR A 11 -0.70 5.45 -12.94
N ASN A 12 -1.74 4.61 -12.96
CA ASN A 12 -2.12 3.85 -14.16
C ASN A 12 -3.46 4.30 -14.76
N THR A 13 -4.44 4.68 -13.93
CA THR A 13 -5.76 5.11 -14.46
C THR A 13 -5.73 6.48 -15.15
N SER A 14 -4.65 7.24 -14.98
CA SER A 14 -4.40 8.48 -15.73
C SER A 14 -3.98 8.25 -17.19
N ASN A 15 -3.54 7.03 -17.54
CA ASN A 15 -3.09 6.68 -18.89
C ASN A 15 -4.21 5.97 -19.68
N PRO A 16 -4.80 6.61 -20.70
CA PRO A 16 -5.90 6.01 -21.47
C PRO A 16 -5.48 4.75 -22.26
N SER A 17 -4.24 4.66 -22.75
CA SER A 17 -3.79 3.54 -23.58
C SER A 17 -3.87 2.20 -22.83
N ILE A 18 -3.37 2.15 -21.59
CA ILE A 18 -3.39 0.92 -20.79
C ILE A 18 -4.78 0.61 -20.21
N MET A 19 -5.61 1.63 -19.97
CA MET A 19 -7.00 1.45 -19.52
C MET A 19 -7.93 0.96 -20.64
N LEU A 20 -7.78 1.49 -21.86
CA LEU A 20 -8.43 0.94 -23.05
C LEU A 20 -7.91 -0.47 -23.36
N GLY A 21 -6.61 -0.72 -23.20
CA GLY A 21 -6.01 -2.06 -23.29
C GLY A 21 -6.67 -3.06 -22.33
N ALA A 22 -6.90 -2.68 -21.08
CA ALA A 22 -7.61 -3.53 -20.11
C ALA A 22 -9.07 -3.80 -20.53
N GLY A 23 -9.76 -2.78 -21.04
CA GLY A 23 -11.10 -2.94 -21.61
C GLY A 23 -11.13 -3.86 -22.84
N LEU A 24 -10.10 -3.83 -23.68
CA LEU A 24 -9.96 -4.72 -24.85
C LEU A 24 -9.66 -6.17 -24.44
N VAL A 25 -8.82 -6.39 -23.42
CA VAL A 25 -8.61 -7.72 -22.83
C VAL A 25 -9.92 -8.27 -22.25
N ALA A 26 -10.64 -7.47 -21.46
CA ALA A 26 -11.93 -7.86 -20.90
C ALA A 26 -12.97 -8.16 -22.01
N LYS A 27 -13.03 -7.33 -23.07
CA LYS A 27 -13.86 -7.58 -24.25
C LYS A 27 -13.52 -8.93 -24.88
N LYS A 28 -12.24 -9.20 -25.14
CA LYS A 28 -11.83 -10.44 -25.81
C LYS A 28 -12.09 -11.67 -24.96
N ALA A 29 -11.92 -11.58 -23.63
CA ALA A 29 -12.31 -12.62 -22.69
C ALA A 29 -13.81 -12.93 -22.77
N CYS A 30 -14.68 -11.90 -22.73
CA CYS A 30 -16.14 -12.07 -22.85
C CYS A 30 -16.56 -12.71 -24.18
N GLU A 31 -15.96 -12.27 -25.29
CA GLU A 31 -16.21 -12.83 -26.64
C GLU A 31 -15.86 -14.32 -26.73
N LEU A 32 -14.76 -14.72 -26.09
CA LEU A 32 -14.30 -16.10 -26.03
C LEU A 32 -15.04 -16.95 -24.96
N GLY A 33 -15.82 -16.31 -24.09
CA GLY A 33 -16.56 -16.96 -23.01
C GLY A 33 -15.75 -17.28 -21.77
N LEU A 34 -14.62 -16.59 -21.56
CA LEU A 34 -13.89 -16.61 -20.29
C LEU A 34 -14.57 -15.68 -19.29
N GLU A 35 -14.64 -16.09 -18.03
CA GLU A 35 -15.17 -15.32 -16.91
C GLU A 35 -14.21 -15.39 -15.72
N VAL A 36 -14.04 -14.27 -15.02
CA VAL A 36 -13.30 -14.19 -13.75
C VAL A 36 -13.93 -15.13 -12.72
N LYS A 37 -13.11 -15.83 -11.94
CA LYS A 37 -13.59 -16.76 -10.91
C LYS A 37 -14.39 -16.02 -9.83
N PRO A 38 -15.54 -16.57 -9.36
CA PRO A 38 -16.49 -15.83 -8.54
C PRO A 38 -15.96 -15.43 -7.15
N TRP A 39 -14.96 -16.13 -6.62
CA TRP A 39 -14.30 -15.81 -5.35
C TRP A 39 -13.30 -14.63 -5.43
N ILE A 40 -13.01 -14.12 -6.63
CA ILE A 40 -12.03 -13.05 -6.83
C ILE A 40 -12.73 -11.70 -6.69
N LYS A 41 -12.39 -10.97 -5.63
CA LYS A 41 -12.90 -9.61 -5.42
C LYS A 41 -12.26 -8.64 -6.43
N THR A 42 -13.00 -8.40 -7.51
CA THR A 42 -12.64 -7.48 -8.59
C THR A 42 -13.08 -6.05 -8.28
N SER A 43 -12.35 -5.05 -8.78
CA SER A 43 -12.68 -3.64 -8.57
C SER A 43 -12.04 -2.71 -9.60
N LEU A 44 -12.81 -1.75 -10.10
CA LEU A 44 -12.30 -0.61 -10.87
C LEU A 44 -12.45 0.68 -10.06
N ALA A 45 -11.34 1.32 -9.72
CA ALA A 45 -11.32 2.58 -8.96
C ALA A 45 -10.55 3.66 -9.73
N PRO A 46 -11.20 4.38 -10.67
CA PRO A 46 -10.53 5.36 -11.51
C PRO A 46 -10.08 6.59 -10.72
N GLY A 47 -8.93 7.16 -11.10
CA GLY A 47 -8.45 8.44 -10.55
C GLY A 47 -9.31 9.65 -10.94
N SER A 48 -10.12 9.55 -12.01
CA SER A 48 -11.06 10.61 -12.42
C SER A 48 -12.23 10.05 -13.23
N GLY A 49 -13.34 10.81 -13.30
CA GLY A 49 -14.51 10.48 -14.12
C GLY A 49 -14.25 10.45 -15.63
N VAL A 50 -13.13 11.01 -16.11
CA VAL A 50 -12.73 10.96 -17.52
C VAL A 50 -12.53 9.52 -17.99
N VAL A 51 -11.99 8.67 -17.10
CA VAL A 51 -11.74 7.24 -17.33
C VAL A 51 -13.04 6.51 -17.64
N THR A 52 -14.01 6.59 -16.73
CA THR A 52 -15.36 6.06 -16.92
C THR A 52 -15.98 6.56 -18.22
N LYS A 53 -15.81 7.84 -18.53
CA LYS A 53 -16.41 8.48 -19.71
C LYS A 53 -15.85 7.92 -21.02
N TYR A 54 -14.54 7.65 -21.14
CA TYR A 54 -14.01 7.00 -22.34
C TYR A 54 -14.26 5.48 -22.36
N LEU A 55 -14.28 4.80 -21.23
CA LEU A 55 -14.62 3.37 -21.16
C LEU A 55 -16.09 3.11 -21.53
N GLN A 56 -17.01 3.99 -21.12
CA GLN A 56 -18.41 3.92 -21.54
C GLN A 56 -18.58 4.26 -23.03
N ARG A 57 -17.95 5.34 -23.53
CA ARG A 57 -18.04 5.75 -24.94
C ARG A 57 -17.43 4.75 -25.93
N SER A 58 -16.35 4.07 -25.55
CA SER A 58 -15.76 2.98 -26.34
C SER A 58 -16.56 1.66 -26.25
N GLY A 59 -17.60 1.61 -25.44
CA GLY A 59 -18.37 0.38 -25.18
C GLY A 59 -17.59 -0.68 -24.39
N LEU A 60 -16.43 -0.35 -23.83
CA LEU A 60 -15.57 -1.28 -23.10
C LEU A 60 -15.98 -1.47 -21.62
N GLN A 61 -16.62 -0.47 -21.01
CA GLN A 61 -17.08 -0.55 -19.61
C GLN A 61 -18.02 -1.73 -19.37
N LYS A 62 -18.85 -2.11 -20.34
CA LYS A 62 -19.77 -3.25 -20.19
C LYS A 62 -19.04 -4.58 -20.04
N TYR A 63 -17.91 -4.76 -20.75
CA TYR A 63 -17.09 -5.97 -20.67
C TYR A 63 -16.26 -5.99 -19.38
N LEU A 64 -15.76 -4.84 -18.93
CA LEU A 64 -15.16 -4.73 -17.60
C LEU A 64 -16.16 -5.08 -16.49
N ASN A 65 -17.39 -4.57 -16.58
CA ASN A 65 -18.48 -4.94 -15.66
C ASN A 65 -18.84 -6.43 -15.72
N GLN A 66 -18.85 -7.06 -16.90
CA GLN A 66 -19.10 -8.51 -17.05
C GLN A 66 -18.01 -9.35 -16.37
N GLN A 67 -16.77 -8.85 -16.33
CA GLN A 67 -15.64 -9.47 -15.62
C GLN A 67 -15.54 -8.99 -14.15
N GLY A 68 -16.62 -8.44 -13.58
CA GLY A 68 -16.68 -7.97 -12.19
C GLY A 68 -15.95 -6.64 -11.87
N PHE A 69 -15.22 -6.06 -12.83
CA PHE A 69 -14.52 -4.76 -12.68
C PHE A 69 -15.49 -3.56 -12.73
N HIS A 70 -16.48 -3.57 -11.85
CA HIS A 70 -17.41 -2.48 -11.62
C HIS A 70 -16.69 -1.26 -11.03
N ILE A 71 -17.20 -0.06 -11.34
CA ILE A 71 -16.68 1.18 -10.78
C ILE A 71 -17.13 1.30 -9.32
N VAL A 72 -16.22 1.03 -8.40
CA VAL A 72 -16.48 1.07 -6.94
C VAL A 72 -16.33 2.48 -6.34
N GLY A 73 -15.77 3.43 -7.10
CA GLY A 73 -15.64 4.83 -6.70
C GLY A 73 -14.41 5.51 -7.28
N TYR A 74 -14.35 6.84 -7.16
CA TYR A 74 -13.23 7.66 -7.64
C TYR A 74 -12.32 8.02 -6.48
N GLY A 75 -11.11 7.47 -6.46
CA GLY A 75 -10.12 7.77 -5.43
C GLY A 75 -9.19 6.63 -5.05
N CYS A 76 -8.56 6.75 -3.88
CA CYS A 76 -7.41 5.93 -3.52
C CYS A 76 -7.74 4.49 -3.08
N THR A 77 -8.95 4.19 -2.61
CA THR A 77 -9.45 2.83 -2.23
C THR A 77 -8.34 1.83 -1.81
N THR A 78 -8.21 0.67 -2.46
CA THR A 78 -7.22 -0.40 -2.21
C THR A 78 -5.73 0.01 -2.10
N CYS A 79 -5.26 1.09 -2.76
CA CYS A 79 -3.82 1.47 -2.72
C CYS A 79 -3.41 2.07 -1.36
N ILE A 80 -4.40 2.51 -0.59
CA ILE A 80 -4.23 2.98 0.78
C ILE A 80 -4.80 1.99 1.80
N GLY A 81 -5.14 0.76 1.39
CA GLY A 81 -5.73 -0.27 2.25
C GLY A 81 -7.24 -0.14 2.46
N ASN A 82 -7.92 0.81 1.79
CA ASN A 82 -9.38 0.84 1.76
C ASN A 82 -9.89 -0.18 0.70
N SER A 83 -9.59 -1.45 0.93
CA SER A 83 -10.04 -2.63 0.17
C SER A 83 -11.44 -3.06 0.63
N GLY A 84 -11.63 -3.22 1.94
CA GLY A 84 -12.84 -3.75 2.55
C GLY A 84 -12.96 -5.27 2.41
N GLU A 85 -13.81 -5.89 3.22
CA GLU A 85 -13.77 -7.35 3.47
C GLU A 85 -13.89 -8.26 2.25
N LEU A 86 -13.15 -9.37 2.27
CA LEU A 86 -13.42 -10.53 1.40
C LEU A 86 -14.74 -11.22 1.82
N ASP A 87 -15.25 -12.09 0.96
CA ASP A 87 -16.36 -12.97 1.34
C ASP A 87 -15.93 -13.89 2.50
N GLU A 88 -16.83 -14.13 3.46
CA GLU A 88 -16.54 -14.91 4.67
C GLU A 88 -16.08 -16.33 4.34
N SER A 89 -16.66 -16.97 3.32
CA SER A 89 -16.25 -18.31 2.88
C SER A 89 -14.81 -18.33 2.35
N VAL A 90 -14.39 -17.27 1.66
CA VAL A 90 -13.02 -17.11 1.16
C VAL A 90 -12.06 -16.76 2.30
N ALA A 91 -12.49 -15.91 3.25
CA ALA A 91 -11.69 -15.53 4.41
C ALA A 91 -11.39 -16.71 5.34
N SER A 92 -12.40 -17.52 5.67
CA SER A 92 -12.24 -18.78 6.39
C SER A 92 -11.36 -19.76 5.62
N ALA A 93 -11.62 -19.98 4.31
CA ALA A 93 -10.80 -20.89 3.51
C ALA A 93 -9.30 -20.51 3.50
N ILE A 94 -8.97 -19.21 3.44
CA ILE A 94 -7.57 -18.73 3.54
C ILE A 94 -6.97 -19.02 4.93
N SER A 95 -7.72 -18.75 5.99
CA SER A 95 -7.23 -18.81 7.37
C SER A 95 -7.13 -20.25 7.88
N ASP A 96 -8.13 -21.07 7.62
CA ASP A 96 -8.25 -22.45 8.11
C ASP A 96 -7.27 -23.42 7.42
N ASN A 97 -6.83 -23.07 6.20
CA ASN A 97 -5.94 -23.91 5.37
C ASN A 97 -4.56 -23.28 5.13
N ASP A 98 -4.22 -22.18 5.84
CA ASP A 98 -2.97 -21.42 5.67
C ASP A 98 -2.60 -21.10 4.20
N ILE A 99 -3.58 -20.70 3.38
CA ILE A 99 -3.35 -20.48 1.94
C ILE A 99 -2.63 -19.16 1.69
N ILE A 100 -1.61 -19.16 0.83
CA ILE A 100 -1.02 -17.91 0.32
C ILE A 100 -1.99 -17.28 -0.70
N ALA A 101 -2.74 -16.29 -0.21
CA ALA A 101 -3.65 -15.49 -1.00
C ALA A 101 -2.93 -14.28 -1.62
N ASP A 102 -3.13 -14.11 -2.93
CA ASP A 102 -2.51 -13.09 -3.76
C ASP A 102 -3.49 -11.95 -4.06
N ALA A 103 -2.99 -10.72 -4.00
CA ALA A 103 -3.64 -9.55 -4.58
C ALA A 103 -2.86 -9.03 -5.78
N VAL A 104 -3.55 -8.78 -6.89
CA VAL A 104 -2.96 -8.14 -8.08
C VAL A 104 -3.59 -6.76 -8.28
N LEU A 105 -2.78 -5.72 -8.35
CA LEU A 105 -3.28 -4.35 -8.45
C LEU A 105 -2.42 -3.45 -9.33
N SER A 106 -3.05 -2.51 -10.05
CA SER A 106 -2.32 -1.46 -10.80
C SER A 106 -1.87 -0.29 -9.92
N GLY A 107 -1.42 -0.59 -8.70
CA GLY A 107 -0.89 0.36 -7.72
C GLY A 107 0.56 0.75 -7.96
N ASN A 108 1.18 1.32 -6.92
CA ASN A 108 2.62 1.65 -6.87
C ASN A 108 3.28 1.20 -5.55
N ARG A 109 2.54 0.51 -4.67
CA ARG A 109 2.99 0.00 -3.36
C ARG A 109 2.25 -1.29 -3.05
N ASN A 110 3.00 -2.30 -2.62
CA ASN A 110 2.55 -3.67 -2.37
C ASN A 110 3.12 -4.23 -1.05
N PHE A 111 3.46 -3.36 -0.10
CA PHE A 111 3.90 -3.76 1.24
C PHE A 111 2.89 -4.71 1.89
N GLU A 112 3.40 -5.65 2.68
CA GLU A 112 2.59 -6.58 3.48
C GLU A 112 1.56 -5.83 4.33
N CYS A 113 0.39 -6.44 4.51
CA CYS A 113 -0.73 -5.90 5.31
C CYS A 113 -1.29 -4.54 4.84
N ARG A 114 -0.78 -3.96 3.75
CA ARG A 114 -1.23 -2.66 3.21
C ARG A 114 -2.43 -2.78 2.28
N VAL A 115 -2.56 -3.88 1.54
CA VAL A 115 -3.62 -4.07 0.53
C VAL A 115 -4.87 -4.66 1.19
N HIS A 116 -4.72 -5.81 1.84
CA HIS A 116 -5.72 -6.46 2.68
C HIS A 116 -4.99 -7.31 3.74
N PRO A 117 -5.52 -7.50 4.97
CA PRO A 117 -4.83 -8.31 6.00
C PRO A 117 -4.61 -9.77 5.58
N LEU A 118 -5.58 -10.36 4.85
CA LEU A 118 -5.51 -11.75 4.40
C LEU A 118 -4.64 -11.99 3.16
N THR A 119 -4.13 -10.95 2.49
CA THR A 119 -3.31 -11.11 1.26
C THR A 119 -1.83 -10.95 1.58
N ARG A 120 -1.16 -12.07 1.85
CA ARG A 120 0.29 -12.14 2.12
C ARG A 120 1.11 -11.70 0.91
N ALA A 121 0.75 -12.16 -0.28
CA ALA A 121 1.43 -11.80 -1.51
C ALA A 121 0.68 -10.69 -2.27
N ASN A 122 1.39 -9.67 -2.75
CA ASN A 122 0.80 -8.50 -3.37
C ASN A 122 1.64 -8.07 -4.59
N TYR A 123 1.04 -8.05 -5.77
CA TYR A 123 1.72 -7.82 -7.05
C TYR A 123 1.26 -6.54 -7.74
N LEU A 124 2.23 -5.77 -8.25
CA LEU A 124 1.98 -4.56 -9.02
C LEU A 124 2.01 -4.90 -10.52
N ALA A 125 0.91 -4.66 -11.22
CA ALA A 125 0.76 -5.02 -12.63
C ALA A 125 0.07 -3.92 -13.44
N SER A 126 0.25 -3.91 -14.76
CA SER A 126 -0.49 -3.00 -15.64
C SER A 126 -1.99 -3.35 -15.65
N PRO A 127 -2.92 -2.41 -15.89
CA PRO A 127 -4.36 -2.69 -15.95
C PRO A 127 -4.76 -3.89 -16.84
N PRO A 128 -4.14 -4.14 -18.02
CA PRO A 128 -4.42 -5.35 -18.80
C PRO A 128 -4.00 -6.65 -18.10
N LEU A 129 -2.86 -6.66 -17.41
CA LEU A 129 -2.38 -7.82 -16.65
C LEU A 129 -3.21 -8.07 -15.38
N VAL A 130 -3.73 -7.02 -14.75
CA VAL A 130 -4.70 -7.14 -13.64
C VAL A 130 -5.95 -7.92 -14.07
N VAL A 131 -6.46 -7.69 -15.29
CA VAL A 131 -7.55 -8.49 -15.87
C VAL A 131 -7.08 -9.91 -16.18
N ALA A 132 -5.89 -10.09 -16.76
CA ALA A 132 -5.33 -11.40 -17.08
C ALA A 132 -5.23 -12.33 -15.86
N TYR A 133 -4.64 -11.84 -14.76
CA TYR A 133 -4.52 -12.62 -13.52
C TYR A 133 -5.88 -12.86 -12.82
N ALA A 134 -6.87 -11.98 -13.00
CA ALA A 134 -8.23 -12.25 -12.52
C ALA A 134 -8.92 -13.38 -13.30
N LEU A 135 -8.67 -13.47 -14.61
CA LEU A 135 -9.19 -14.56 -15.45
C LEU A 135 -8.50 -15.89 -15.12
N ALA A 136 -7.18 -15.88 -14.92
CA ALA A 136 -6.40 -17.06 -14.57
C ALA A 136 -6.70 -17.57 -13.14
N GLY A 137 -6.89 -16.66 -12.17
CA GLY A 137 -7.11 -17.00 -10.76
C GLY A 137 -5.85 -17.41 -9.98
N MET A 138 -4.68 -17.43 -10.63
CA MET A 138 -3.37 -17.69 -10.03
C MET A 138 -2.32 -16.75 -10.63
N VAL A 139 -1.31 -16.38 -9.83
CA VAL A 139 -0.16 -15.57 -10.29
C VAL A 139 0.96 -16.45 -10.86
N ASP A 140 1.04 -17.69 -10.42
CA ASP A 140 1.98 -18.71 -10.89
C ASP A 140 1.40 -19.40 -12.13
N ILE A 141 1.36 -18.67 -13.24
CA ILE A 141 0.89 -19.14 -14.55
C ILE A 141 1.86 -18.67 -15.64
N ASP A 142 2.37 -19.62 -16.43
CA ASP A 142 3.14 -19.32 -17.63
C ASP A 142 2.18 -19.02 -18.79
N PHE A 143 1.90 -17.73 -19.05
CA PHE A 143 0.96 -17.32 -20.10
C PHE A 143 1.35 -17.78 -21.54
N ASP A 144 2.60 -18.14 -21.79
CA ASP A 144 3.06 -18.63 -23.10
C ASP A 144 2.75 -20.13 -23.28
N LYS A 145 2.86 -20.91 -22.20
CA LYS A 145 2.67 -22.38 -22.20
C LYS A 145 1.28 -22.81 -21.73
N GLU A 146 0.73 -22.16 -20.73
CA GLU A 146 -0.49 -22.54 -20.02
C GLU A 146 -1.72 -21.76 -20.51
N PRO A 147 -2.90 -22.37 -20.50
CA PRO A 147 -4.14 -21.67 -20.82
C PRO A 147 -4.75 -20.95 -19.61
N ILE A 148 -5.35 -19.80 -19.87
CA ILE A 148 -6.20 -19.08 -18.90
C ILE A 148 -7.51 -19.84 -18.66
N GLY A 149 -8.01 -20.57 -19.66
CA GLY A 149 -9.20 -21.39 -19.54
C GLY A 149 -9.70 -21.93 -20.87
N THR A 150 -10.85 -22.60 -20.80
CA THR A 150 -11.55 -23.17 -21.95
C THR A 150 -12.62 -22.20 -22.42
N GLY A 151 -12.61 -21.85 -23.71
CA GLY A 151 -13.65 -21.02 -24.32
C GLY A 151 -14.94 -21.79 -24.58
N LYS A 152 -16.00 -21.06 -24.97
CA LYS A 152 -17.30 -21.64 -25.39
C LYS A 152 -17.16 -22.72 -26.48
N ASP A 153 -16.17 -22.56 -27.36
CA ASP A 153 -15.81 -23.47 -28.45
C ASP A 153 -15.19 -24.81 -27.98
N GLY A 154 -15.00 -25.02 -26.67
CA GLY A 154 -14.18 -26.12 -26.13
C GLY A 154 -12.66 -25.93 -26.34
N LYS A 155 -12.24 -24.81 -26.95
CA LYS A 155 -10.83 -24.52 -27.25
C LYS A 155 -10.10 -23.95 -26.03
N THR A 156 -8.88 -24.43 -25.85
CA THR A 156 -7.90 -23.98 -24.88
C THR A 156 -7.35 -22.60 -25.24
N LEU A 157 -7.52 -21.60 -24.36
CA LEU A 157 -7.23 -20.18 -24.66
C LEU A 157 -5.99 -19.68 -23.93
N ARG A 158 -5.06 -19.06 -24.67
CA ARG A 158 -3.87 -18.35 -24.16
C ARG A 158 -3.98 -16.85 -24.41
N LEU A 159 -3.18 -16.07 -23.69
CA LEU A 159 -3.16 -14.62 -23.81
C LEU A 159 -1.92 -14.13 -24.57
N ILE A 160 -2.12 -13.27 -25.55
CA ILE A 160 -1.04 -12.58 -26.26
C ILE A 160 -1.38 -11.09 -26.25
N ILE A 161 -0.61 -10.29 -25.50
CA ILE A 161 -0.81 -8.83 -25.41
C ILE A 161 0.28 -8.11 -26.19
N PHE A 162 -0.11 -7.34 -27.21
CA PHE A 162 0.74 -6.31 -27.82
C PHE A 162 0.35 -4.93 -27.27
N LEU A 163 1.31 -4.16 -26.74
CA LEU A 163 1.10 -2.81 -26.23
C LEU A 163 1.67 -1.76 -27.21
N GLN A 164 0.80 -0.88 -27.74
CA GLN A 164 1.20 0.32 -28.49
C GLN A 164 0.81 1.61 -27.74
N GLN A 165 1.56 2.70 -27.97
CA GLN A 165 1.57 3.92 -27.16
C GLN A 165 1.05 5.17 -27.91
N GLY A 166 0.23 5.98 -27.23
CA GLY A 166 0.24 7.46 -27.35
C GLY A 166 -0.60 8.17 -28.43
N VAL A 167 -1.62 8.96 -28.01
CA VAL A 167 -2.19 10.13 -28.73
C VAL A 167 -2.61 11.22 -27.71
N SER A 168 -2.54 12.52 -28.07
CA SER A 168 -2.64 13.66 -27.13
C SER A 168 -4.06 14.27 -26.97
N PRO A 169 -4.45 14.87 -25.80
CA PRO A 169 -5.86 15.08 -25.46
C PRO A 169 -6.46 16.51 -25.65
N LYS A 170 -5.68 17.50 -26.08
CA LYS A 170 -5.99 18.93 -25.85
C LYS A 170 -7.14 19.53 -26.68
N ASP A 171 -7.40 19.05 -27.89
CA ASP A 171 -8.48 19.59 -28.75
C ASP A 171 -9.82 18.85 -28.63
N SER A 172 -9.95 17.95 -27.65
CA SER A 172 -11.16 17.14 -27.53
C SER A 172 -12.37 17.95 -27.01
N PRO A 173 -13.56 17.85 -27.64
CA PRO A 173 -14.80 18.51 -27.19
C PRO A 173 -15.23 18.15 -25.76
N ALA A 174 -14.62 17.12 -25.16
CA ALA A 174 -14.84 16.74 -23.77
C ALA A 174 -14.40 17.82 -22.75
N GLY A 175 -13.43 18.67 -23.11
CA GLY A 175 -12.90 19.71 -22.21
C GLY A 175 -13.88 20.84 -21.90
N LYS A 176 -14.73 21.23 -22.87
CA LYS A 176 -15.64 22.38 -22.73
C LYS A 176 -16.92 22.12 -21.90
N TYR A 177 -17.23 20.86 -21.61
CA TYR A 177 -18.54 20.43 -21.10
C TYR A 177 -18.58 20.13 -19.58
N LEU A 178 -17.42 20.12 -18.90
CA LEU A 178 -17.31 19.57 -17.54
C LEU A 178 -17.42 20.61 -16.40
N LEU A 179 -17.64 21.88 -16.72
CA LEU A 179 -17.66 22.99 -15.75
C LEU A 179 -18.99 23.15 -14.97
N GLU A 180 -20.10 22.61 -15.47
CA GLU A 180 -21.42 23.18 -15.11
C GLU A 180 -22.15 22.58 -13.90
N ARG A 181 -21.86 21.35 -13.42
CA ARG A 181 -22.84 20.59 -12.57
C ARG A 181 -22.22 19.78 -11.41
N GLY A 182 -21.71 20.48 -10.39
CA GLY A 182 -21.13 19.86 -9.18
C GLY A 182 -22.16 19.24 -8.21
N VAL A 183 -21.76 18.20 -7.46
CA VAL A 183 -22.56 17.44 -6.47
C VAL A 183 -21.65 16.97 -5.31
N GLN A 184 -22.20 16.70 -4.11
CA GLN A 184 -21.45 16.33 -2.89
C GLN A 184 -21.83 14.97 -2.23
N PRO A 185 -21.00 14.42 -1.29
CA PRO A 185 -21.13 13.06 -0.75
C PRO A 185 -21.16 12.93 0.81
N LYS A 186 -21.69 11.80 1.33
CA LYS A 186 -21.57 11.32 2.73
C LYS A 186 -21.88 9.80 2.76
N ASP A 187 -21.43 8.88 3.61
CA ASP A 187 -20.47 8.76 4.75
C ASP A 187 -19.98 7.27 4.76
N PHE A 188 -19.01 6.75 5.51
CA PHE A 188 -18.02 7.27 6.49
C PHE A 188 -16.61 6.74 6.10
N LYS A 189 -15.54 6.86 6.94
CA LYS A 189 -14.13 6.70 6.49
C LYS A 189 -13.12 6.16 7.53
N SER A 190 -11.96 5.67 7.03
CA SER A 190 -10.84 5.01 7.74
C SER A 190 -9.89 5.97 8.50
N TYR A 191 -8.83 5.49 9.18
CA TYR A 191 -7.86 6.33 9.93
C TYR A 191 -7.36 7.56 9.15
N GLY A 192 -7.22 7.47 7.82
CA GLY A 192 -6.86 8.60 6.97
C GLY A 192 -7.81 9.81 7.06
N SER A 193 -9.09 9.61 7.38
CA SER A 193 -10.06 10.69 7.64
C SER A 193 -10.09 11.16 9.09
N ARG A 194 -9.47 10.41 10.02
CA ARG A 194 -9.34 10.80 11.43
C ARG A 194 -8.11 11.67 11.69
N ARG A 195 -7.34 12.02 10.65
CA ARG A 195 -6.13 12.86 10.73
C ARG A 195 -6.31 14.25 11.37
N GLY A 196 -7.54 14.77 11.42
CA GLY A 196 -7.87 16.01 12.14
C GLY A 196 -8.20 15.81 13.63
N ASN A 197 -8.09 14.59 14.16
CA ASN A 197 -8.33 14.24 15.55
C ASN A 197 -7.06 13.59 16.11
N ASP A 198 -6.31 14.36 16.88
CA ASP A 198 -5.05 13.99 17.53
C ASP A 198 -5.21 12.81 18.48
N GLU A 199 -6.32 12.76 19.23
CA GLU A 199 -6.66 11.67 20.14
C GLU A 199 -6.73 10.28 19.44
N VAL A 200 -7.32 10.21 18.24
CA VAL A 200 -7.39 8.98 17.44
C VAL A 200 -6.05 8.70 16.76
N MET A 201 -5.36 9.73 16.28
CA MET A 201 -4.08 9.55 15.58
C MET A 201 -2.93 9.15 16.53
N THR A 202 -2.91 9.66 17.76
CA THR A 202 -1.92 9.29 18.78
C THR A 202 -2.08 7.82 19.16
N ARG A 203 -3.33 7.38 19.40
CA ARG A 203 -3.66 5.95 19.63
C ARG A 203 -3.38 5.05 18.42
N GLY A 204 -3.44 5.60 17.20
CA GLY A 204 -3.04 4.93 15.95
C GLY A 204 -1.53 4.96 15.64
N THR A 205 -0.71 5.59 16.48
CA THR A 205 0.75 5.65 16.27
C THR A 205 1.36 4.29 16.62
N PHE A 206 2.16 3.73 15.69
CA PHE A 206 2.67 2.35 15.76
C PHE A 206 1.59 1.25 15.92
N SER A 207 0.33 1.53 15.59
CA SER A 207 -0.76 0.53 15.65
C SER A 207 -0.79 -0.44 14.46
N ASN A 208 0.30 -0.55 13.69
CA ASN A 208 0.37 -1.47 12.55
C ASN A 208 0.51 -2.90 13.05
N ILE A 209 -0.41 -3.78 12.63
CA ILE A 209 -0.41 -5.20 12.98
C ILE A 209 0.87 -5.94 12.53
N CYS A 210 1.56 -5.44 11.51
CA CYS A 210 2.76 -6.04 10.95
C CYS A 210 4.05 -5.26 11.33
N LEU A 211 4.02 -4.58 12.48
CA LEU A 211 5.20 -4.02 13.14
C LEU A 211 6.03 -5.16 13.75
N VAL A 212 7.30 -5.29 13.38
CA VAL A 212 8.24 -6.22 14.01
C VAL A 212 8.98 -5.51 15.13
N ASN A 213 8.86 -5.97 16.38
CA ASN A 213 9.53 -5.33 17.51
C ASN A 213 10.69 -6.18 18.06
N LYS A 214 11.94 -5.76 17.84
CA LYS A 214 13.15 -6.42 18.37
C LYS A 214 13.15 -6.54 19.90
N LEU A 215 12.52 -5.61 20.65
CA LEU A 215 12.40 -5.68 22.12
C LEU A 215 11.53 -6.85 22.59
N LEU A 216 10.65 -7.36 21.72
CA LEU A 216 9.82 -8.54 21.95
C LEU A 216 10.38 -9.75 21.18
N ASN A 217 11.71 -9.89 21.08
CA ASN A 217 12.40 -10.94 20.31
C ASN A 217 11.96 -11.05 18.84
N GLY A 218 11.45 -9.96 18.24
CA GLY A 218 10.93 -9.96 16.87
C GLY A 218 9.45 -10.37 16.75
N GLU A 219 8.68 -10.43 17.84
CA GLU A 219 7.22 -10.59 17.77
C GLU A 219 6.60 -9.56 16.82
N ILE A 220 5.68 -10.05 15.98
CA ILE A 220 4.90 -9.25 15.03
C ILE A 220 3.65 -8.73 15.74
N GLY A 221 3.50 -7.41 15.84
CA GLY A 221 2.32 -6.77 16.38
C GLY A 221 2.54 -5.35 16.90
N PRO A 222 1.46 -4.60 17.19
CA PRO A 222 1.52 -3.21 17.65
C PRO A 222 1.76 -3.13 19.16
N LYS A 223 2.76 -3.87 19.66
CA LYS A 223 3.07 -4.04 21.08
C LYS A 223 4.54 -3.73 21.38
N THR A 224 4.84 -3.41 22.62
CA THR A 224 6.19 -3.24 23.16
C THR A 224 6.23 -3.56 24.64
N ILE A 225 7.44 -3.69 25.20
CA ILE A 225 7.65 -3.77 26.65
C ILE A 225 7.69 -2.36 27.23
N HIS A 226 6.94 -2.11 28.29
CA HIS A 226 7.11 -0.92 29.12
C HIS A 226 8.24 -1.17 30.12
N ILE A 227 9.45 -0.73 29.78
CA ILE A 227 10.70 -1.04 30.51
C ILE A 227 10.59 -0.85 32.04
N PRO A 228 9.95 0.20 32.59
CA PRO A 228 9.81 0.37 34.03
C PRO A 228 8.96 -0.68 34.77
N THR A 229 7.95 -1.29 34.12
CA THR A 229 7.08 -2.32 34.73
C THR A 229 7.32 -3.73 34.21
N GLY A 230 8.04 -3.88 33.09
CA GLY A 230 8.23 -5.15 32.38
C GLY A 230 6.99 -5.64 31.62
N GLU A 231 5.87 -4.90 31.67
CA GLU A 231 4.61 -5.34 31.07
C GLU A 231 4.60 -5.18 29.54
N LYS A 232 4.00 -6.16 28.84
CA LYS A 232 3.74 -6.09 27.41
C LYS A 232 2.47 -5.27 27.14
N LEU A 233 2.61 -4.07 26.61
CA LEU A 233 1.51 -3.14 26.32
C LEU A 233 1.44 -2.80 24.82
N HIS A 234 0.33 -2.22 24.38
CA HIS A 234 0.28 -1.54 23.09
C HIS A 234 1.23 -0.32 23.08
N VAL A 235 1.83 -0.01 21.94
CA VAL A 235 2.86 1.05 21.86
C VAL A 235 2.35 2.40 22.39
N PHE A 236 1.08 2.77 22.12
CA PHE A 236 0.46 3.96 22.71
C PHE A 236 0.49 4.00 24.25
N GLY A 237 0.28 2.85 24.91
CA GLY A 237 0.27 2.74 26.37
C GLY A 237 1.66 2.74 27.01
N ALA A 238 2.73 2.55 26.22
CA ALA A 238 4.11 2.47 26.70
C ALA A 238 5.02 3.62 26.20
N ALA A 239 4.68 4.27 25.09
CA ALA A 239 5.54 5.23 24.39
C ALA A 239 4.81 6.53 24.05
N MET A 240 4.55 7.34 25.08
CA MET A 240 4.11 8.74 24.93
C MET A 240 5.32 9.68 25.08
N GLY A 241 5.47 10.65 24.16
CA GLY A 241 6.43 11.75 24.33
C GLY A 241 7.86 11.52 23.79
N VAL A 242 8.03 10.71 22.73
CA VAL A 242 9.31 10.53 22.01
C VAL A 242 10.01 11.88 21.73
N LYS A 243 11.29 12.01 22.10
CA LYS A 243 12.09 13.25 21.96
C LYS A 243 13.15 13.18 20.86
N ALA A 244 13.68 11.98 20.61
CA ALA A 244 14.66 11.72 19.56
C ALA A 244 14.39 10.35 18.93
N VAL A 245 14.91 10.15 17.72
CA VAL A 245 14.92 8.86 17.01
C VAL A 245 16.33 8.61 16.54
N ILE A 246 16.92 7.46 16.90
CA ILE A 246 18.23 7.03 16.40
C ILE A 246 18.01 5.96 15.32
N ALA A 247 18.61 6.14 14.14
CA ALA A 247 18.48 5.23 13.00
C ALA A 247 19.78 5.11 12.20
N LYS A 248 19.89 4.12 11.31
CA LYS A 248 21.02 4.04 10.35
C LYS A 248 20.91 5.13 9.26
N SER A 249 19.68 5.47 8.87
CA SER A 249 19.35 6.49 7.86
C SER A 249 17.89 6.91 7.98
N PHE A 250 17.53 8.05 7.38
CA PHE A 250 16.15 8.53 7.32
C PHE A 250 15.70 8.79 5.88
N GLU A 251 14.47 8.37 5.58
CA GLU A 251 13.77 8.81 4.38
C GLU A 251 13.50 10.32 4.40
N ARG A 252 13.76 10.99 3.26
CA ARG A 252 13.83 12.46 3.15
C ARG A 252 12.63 13.19 3.78
N ILE A 253 11.42 12.68 3.53
CA ILE A 253 10.17 13.29 4.00
C ILE A 253 9.93 12.98 5.49
N HIS A 254 10.28 11.78 5.95
CA HIS A 254 10.09 11.40 7.35
C HIS A 254 10.97 12.26 8.27
N ARG A 255 12.23 12.48 7.89
CA ARG A 255 13.17 13.38 8.57
C ARG A 255 12.61 14.79 8.75
N SER A 256 12.14 15.41 7.67
CA SER A 256 11.56 16.76 7.71
C SER A 256 10.34 16.85 8.64
N ASN A 257 9.52 15.79 8.71
CA ASN A 257 8.39 15.73 9.62
C ASN A 257 8.84 15.62 11.09
N LEU A 258 9.87 14.81 11.41
CA LEU A 258 10.42 14.71 12.77
C LEU A 258 10.93 16.06 13.27
N VAL A 259 11.75 16.75 12.46
CA VAL A 259 12.25 18.10 12.78
C VAL A 259 11.09 19.09 12.97
N GLY A 260 10.09 19.06 12.08
CA GLY A 260 8.88 19.90 12.21
C GLY A 260 8.07 19.63 13.48
N MET A 261 8.10 18.41 14.01
CA MET A 261 7.48 18.01 15.29
C MET A 261 8.41 18.21 16.50
N ARG A 262 9.60 18.80 16.32
CA ARG A 262 10.64 18.98 17.35
C ARG A 262 11.15 17.65 17.95
N ILE A 263 11.14 16.58 17.16
CA ILE A 263 11.79 15.31 17.46
C ILE A 263 13.13 15.29 16.74
N ILE A 264 14.22 14.99 17.45
CA ILE A 264 15.58 15.06 16.92
C ILE A 264 15.90 13.77 16.14
N PRO A 265 16.13 13.82 14.81
CA PRO A 265 16.62 12.68 14.06
C PRO A 265 18.15 12.55 14.20
N LEU A 266 18.59 11.41 14.74
CA LEU A 266 19.99 11.06 14.94
C LEU A 266 20.35 9.88 14.05
N CYS A 267 21.41 10.01 13.25
CA CYS A 267 21.99 8.91 12.49
C CYS A 267 23.19 8.32 13.23
N PHE A 268 23.36 7.00 13.21
CA PHE A 268 24.66 6.38 13.52
C PHE A 268 25.74 6.86 12.55
N LYS A 269 27.02 6.76 12.92
CA LYS A 269 28.13 6.98 11.99
C LYS A 269 28.13 5.93 10.87
N PRO A 270 28.77 6.20 9.72
CA PRO A 270 28.92 5.20 8.67
C PRO A 270 29.59 3.92 9.22
N SER A 271 28.99 2.77 8.91
CA SER A 271 29.37 1.44 9.41
C SER A 271 29.06 1.15 10.89
N GLU A 272 28.40 2.05 11.62
CA GLU A 272 27.86 1.78 12.96
C GLU A 272 26.35 1.54 12.92
N ASP A 273 25.87 0.68 13.82
CA ASP A 273 24.47 0.51 14.14
C ASP A 273 24.25 -0.13 15.53
N ALA A 274 22.99 -0.33 15.90
CA ALA A 274 22.61 -0.96 17.16
C ALA A 274 23.17 -2.38 17.35
N ASP A 275 23.28 -3.18 16.29
CA ASP A 275 23.80 -4.54 16.38
C ASP A 275 25.35 -4.52 16.53
N THR A 276 26.07 -3.63 15.80
CA THR A 276 27.54 -3.48 15.95
C THR A 276 27.95 -2.87 17.29
N LEU A 277 27.15 -1.95 17.83
CA LEU A 277 27.37 -1.33 19.14
C LEU A 277 26.86 -2.22 20.29
N GLY A 278 26.16 -3.31 19.98
CA GLY A 278 25.55 -4.24 20.94
C GLY A 278 24.51 -3.56 21.84
N LEU A 279 23.68 -2.70 21.26
CA LEU A 279 22.59 -1.98 21.92
C LEU A 279 21.33 -2.86 21.95
N MET A 280 20.88 -3.20 23.16
CA MET A 280 19.72 -4.06 23.40
C MET A 280 18.39 -3.29 23.42
N GLY A 281 18.44 -1.95 23.44
CA GLY A 281 17.27 -1.06 23.55
C GLY A 281 16.61 -1.04 24.94
N HIS A 282 17.24 -1.68 25.93
CA HIS A 282 16.81 -1.72 27.33
C HIS A 282 17.57 -0.69 28.19
N GLU A 283 18.65 -0.13 27.65
CA GLU A 283 19.49 0.88 28.28
C GLU A 283 18.77 2.23 28.37
N ARG A 284 19.20 3.08 29.30
CA ARG A 284 18.80 4.50 29.31
C ARG A 284 19.79 5.31 28.49
N TYR A 285 19.28 5.99 27.48
CA TYR A 285 20.07 6.81 26.56
C TYR A 285 20.07 8.27 26.99
N THR A 286 21.25 8.80 27.29
CA THR A 286 21.50 10.22 27.54
C THR A 286 22.15 10.82 26.30
N ILE A 287 21.48 11.78 25.68
CA ILE A 287 21.93 12.47 24.46
C ILE A 287 22.45 13.85 24.89
N ASP A 288 23.75 14.10 24.69
CA ASP A 288 24.39 15.35 25.10
C ASP A 288 24.16 16.43 24.03
N LEU A 289 23.11 17.22 24.24
CA LEU A 289 22.75 18.36 23.40
C LEU A 289 23.30 19.63 24.03
N THR A 290 23.97 20.47 23.24
CA THR A 290 24.45 21.78 23.71
C THR A 290 23.30 22.60 24.30
N SER A 291 23.60 23.38 25.35
CA SER A 291 22.62 24.06 26.19
C SER A 291 21.68 25.04 25.46
N GLN A 292 21.97 25.36 24.19
CA GLN A 292 21.13 26.19 23.33
C GLN A 292 20.71 25.44 22.07
N VAL A 293 19.40 25.22 21.91
CA VAL A 293 18.79 24.59 20.72
C VAL A 293 19.11 25.36 19.42
N SER A 294 19.39 26.67 19.50
CA SER A 294 19.82 27.53 18.39
C SER A 294 21.21 27.20 17.84
N GLU A 295 22.04 26.44 18.55
CA GLU A 295 23.37 26.03 18.12
C GLU A 295 23.38 24.69 17.37
N ILE A 296 22.31 23.91 17.47
CA ILE A 296 22.21 22.58 16.85
C ILE A 296 22.15 22.73 15.32
N ARG A 297 23.16 22.20 14.63
CA ARG A 297 23.25 22.24 13.15
C ARG A 297 23.06 20.86 12.54
N GLN A 298 22.47 20.83 11.34
CA GLN A 298 22.48 19.63 10.50
C GLN A 298 23.94 19.23 10.18
N GLY A 299 24.25 17.95 10.34
CA GLY A 299 25.60 17.40 10.21
C GLY A 299 26.46 17.50 11.47
N GLN A 300 25.93 18.02 12.59
CA GLN A 300 26.65 18.07 13.87
C GLN A 300 26.76 16.69 14.51
N ASP A 301 27.93 16.41 15.07
CA ASP A 301 28.16 15.25 15.92
C ASP A 301 27.67 15.50 17.35
N VAL A 302 26.93 14.52 17.89
CA VAL A 302 26.34 14.52 19.23
C VAL A 302 26.72 13.22 19.94
N ALA A 303 27.22 13.33 21.16
CA ALA A 303 27.54 12.17 21.97
C ALA A 303 26.27 11.55 22.57
N VAL A 304 26.15 10.23 22.49
CA VAL A 304 25.10 9.45 23.12
C VAL A 304 25.75 8.47 24.10
N THR A 305 25.38 8.58 25.37
CA THR A 305 25.86 7.71 26.45
C THR A 305 24.72 6.84 26.95
N THR A 306 25.05 5.64 27.39
CA THR A 306 24.11 4.71 28.02
C THR A 306 24.43 4.57 29.51
N ASP A 307 23.43 4.25 30.32
CA ASP A 307 23.63 3.87 31.74
C ASP A 307 24.50 2.62 31.92
N THR A 308 24.62 1.77 30.90
CA THR A 308 25.59 0.65 30.87
C THR A 308 27.06 1.08 30.67
N GLY A 309 27.33 2.38 30.48
CA GLY A 309 28.67 2.93 30.29
C GLY A 309 29.17 2.94 28.85
N LYS A 310 28.42 2.42 27.87
CA LYS A 310 28.75 2.58 26.45
C LYS A 310 28.51 4.02 26.01
N SER A 311 29.43 4.56 25.22
CA SER A 311 29.35 5.88 24.57
C SER A 311 29.61 5.74 23.07
N PHE A 312 28.84 6.44 22.25
CA PHE A 312 28.97 6.47 20.79
C PHE A 312 28.53 7.83 20.24
N THR A 313 28.86 8.12 18.98
CA THR A 313 28.57 9.42 18.35
C THR A 313 27.48 9.26 17.30
N CYS A 314 26.46 10.12 17.36
CA CYS A 314 25.45 10.25 16.31
C CYS A 314 25.61 11.56 15.54
N ILE A 315 25.16 11.58 14.28
CA ILE A 315 25.04 12.77 13.45
C ILE A 315 23.60 13.29 13.54
N VAL A 316 23.40 14.55 13.88
CA VAL A 316 22.10 15.24 13.78
C VAL A 316 21.78 15.50 12.31
N PHE A 317 20.60 15.05 11.82
CA PHE A 317 20.32 15.00 10.37
C PHE A 317 19.18 15.90 9.87
#